data_AF-A0A4R6GUP1-F1
#
_entry.id   AF-A0A4R6GUP1-F1
#
_cell.length_a   1.000
_cell.length_b   1.000
_cell.length_c   1.000
_cell.angle_alpha   90.00
_cell.angle_beta   90.00
_cell.angle_gamma   90.00
#
_symmetry.space_group_name_H-M   'P 1'
#
loop_
_entity.id
_entity.type
_entity.pdbx_description
1 polymer ?
#
loop_
_entity_poly.entity_id
_entity_poly.type
_entity_poly.pdbx_seq_one_letter_code
_entity_poly.pdbx_strand_id
1 'polypeptide(L)'
;MDIKEIHKKLVKQCPSDYKINEIIPFAYPFRRVRINATVNKSPEKSIQQVYSVLLRSIQIGYNTEEQIIDFLGLHTEDFILRELYFLRERGFVDFASGVWLVTEQGDDFIKDNSILKVLEEEEFEFLIDAITNDALQKEFRLFSDKKNENKLQPEFDFGIKSPELLNNKSEQISDIYKKENKGKAYLVDFDKSNILFDKKEYQDFYLIEYIPNANKSSDLEPRIEIRNTDKDYSLDRRLTKILSNRYPAILYDFTSSERASIARIENENVTLASEFKVSDKPEIETQTLSIWETQAKFEESLKTVKKRILIESPWIKQATLRYVGLMEKALKNGVTFYILYGIEGNDEHHRKAEKEMERLQREYEGFNLIHLPTHFENIGNYQMTGTHRKLVIKDDEFFIQGSFNFLSFNKKEGQKVANEESILISKNIDNKWNSVFEEYEIRKYGG
;
A
#
# COMPACT_ATOMS: atom_id res chain seq x y z
N MET A 1 -18.09 -26.77 -4.94
CA MET A 1 -18.99 -26.13 -5.93
C MET A 1 -18.27 -26.21 -7.27
N ASP A 2 -18.98 -26.51 -8.36
CA ASP A 2 -18.33 -26.67 -9.67
C ASP A 2 -17.80 -25.32 -10.15
N ILE A 3 -16.49 -25.21 -10.42
CA ILE A 3 -15.83 -24.00 -10.95
C ILE A 3 -16.55 -23.50 -12.21
N LYS A 4 -17.18 -24.39 -13.00
CA LYS A 4 -17.98 -24.02 -14.17
C LYS A 4 -19.19 -23.16 -13.84
N GLU A 5 -19.83 -23.38 -12.68
CA GLU A 5 -20.99 -22.60 -12.25
C GLU A 5 -20.57 -21.19 -11.80
N ILE A 6 -19.44 -21.10 -11.10
CA ILE A 6 -18.81 -19.84 -10.69
C ILE A 6 -18.43 -19.03 -11.93
N HIS A 7 -17.75 -19.66 -12.90
CA HIS A 7 -17.36 -19.04 -14.15
C HIS A 7 -18.57 -18.46 -14.91
N LYS A 8 -19.68 -19.22 -15.05
CA LYS A 8 -20.90 -18.73 -15.71
C LYS A 8 -21.47 -17.45 -15.08
N LYS A 9 -21.38 -17.30 -13.76
CA LYS A 9 -21.83 -16.09 -13.06
C LYS A 9 -20.84 -14.94 -13.25
N LEU A 10 -19.54 -15.20 -13.06
CA LEU A 10 -18.51 -14.17 -13.15
C LEU A 10 -18.33 -13.63 -14.58
N VAL A 11 -18.53 -14.44 -15.61
CA VAL A 11 -18.53 -13.95 -17.01
C VAL A 11 -19.58 -12.86 -17.22
N LYS A 12 -20.75 -12.94 -16.56
CA LYS A 12 -21.78 -11.88 -16.65
C LYS A 12 -21.37 -10.58 -15.95
N GLN A 13 -20.44 -10.65 -15.00
CA GLN A 13 -19.88 -9.51 -14.27
C GLN A 13 -18.55 -9.03 -14.86
N CYS A 14 -18.00 -9.76 -15.83
CA CYS A 14 -16.74 -9.44 -16.48
C CYS A 14 -16.91 -8.16 -17.31
N PRO A 15 -15.99 -7.18 -17.20
CA PRO A 15 -16.01 -6.02 -18.07
C PRO A 15 -15.91 -6.44 -19.55
N SER A 16 -16.60 -5.72 -20.43
CA SER A 16 -16.71 -6.05 -21.85
C SER A 16 -15.38 -6.11 -22.60
N ASP A 17 -14.38 -5.35 -22.15
CA ASP A 17 -13.05 -5.30 -22.77
C ASP A 17 -12.11 -6.40 -22.26
N TYR A 18 -12.55 -7.23 -21.32
CA TYR A 18 -11.77 -8.28 -20.71
C TYR A 18 -12.43 -9.65 -20.88
N LYS A 19 -11.64 -10.70 -20.68
CA LYS A 19 -12.09 -12.07 -20.45
C LYS A 19 -11.43 -12.60 -19.19
N ILE A 20 -12.12 -13.52 -18.52
CA ILE A 20 -11.57 -14.23 -17.36
C ILE A 20 -10.49 -15.19 -17.87
N ASN A 21 -9.28 -15.07 -17.32
CA ASN A 21 -8.19 -16.00 -17.57
C ASN A 21 -8.24 -17.15 -16.58
N GLU A 22 -8.28 -16.83 -15.28
CA GLU A 22 -8.20 -17.82 -14.22
C GLU A 22 -9.11 -17.46 -13.03
N ILE A 23 -9.60 -18.47 -12.33
CA ILE A 23 -10.40 -18.37 -11.10
C ILE A 23 -9.73 -19.26 -10.07
N ILE A 24 -9.08 -18.66 -9.09
CA ILE A 24 -8.30 -19.38 -8.09
C ILE A 24 -8.99 -19.25 -6.72
N PRO A 25 -9.49 -20.34 -6.13
CA PRO A 25 -9.93 -20.34 -4.74
C PRO A 25 -8.68 -20.26 -3.85
N PHE A 26 -8.71 -19.37 -2.86
CA PHE A 26 -7.63 -19.27 -1.87
C PHE A 26 -8.17 -18.86 -0.51
N ALA A 27 -7.36 -19.10 0.53
CA ALA A 27 -7.68 -18.75 1.91
C ALA A 27 -6.77 -17.60 2.39
N TYR A 28 -7.38 -16.49 2.82
CA TYR A 28 -6.69 -15.30 3.32
C TYR A 28 -6.57 -15.34 4.85
N PRO A 29 -5.37 -15.09 5.43
CA PRO A 29 -5.12 -15.22 6.86
C PRO A 29 -5.58 -14.01 7.67
N PHE A 30 -6.24 -14.28 8.79
CA PHE A 30 -6.59 -13.32 9.81
C PHE A 30 -6.20 -13.84 11.18
N ARG A 31 -6.11 -12.94 12.14
CA ARG A 31 -5.91 -13.27 13.55
C ARG A 31 -7.05 -12.73 14.37
N ARG A 32 -7.81 -13.62 14.99
CA ARG A 32 -8.94 -13.26 15.85
C ARG A 32 -8.43 -13.01 17.25
N VAL A 33 -8.66 -11.80 17.75
CA VAL A 33 -8.17 -11.34 19.05
C VAL A 33 -9.35 -10.92 19.92
N ARG A 34 -9.29 -11.28 21.20
CA ARG A 34 -10.21 -10.77 22.24
C ARG A 34 -9.42 -10.25 23.42
N ILE A 35 -9.84 -9.09 23.91
CA ILE A 35 -9.23 -8.36 25.03
C ILE A 35 -10.31 -7.98 26.05
N ASN A 36 -9.88 -7.65 27.27
CA ASN A 36 -10.73 -6.92 28.19
C ASN A 36 -10.61 -5.42 27.91
N ALA A 37 -11.73 -4.76 27.65
CA ALA A 37 -11.80 -3.36 27.28
C ALA A 37 -12.53 -2.55 28.34
N THR A 38 -11.96 -1.42 28.73
CA THR A 38 -12.64 -0.41 29.53
C THR A 38 -13.38 0.53 28.60
N VAL A 39 -14.69 0.59 28.74
CA VAL A 39 -15.58 1.28 27.81
C VAL A 39 -16.46 2.30 28.53
N ASN A 40 -16.84 3.33 27.79
CA ASN A 40 -17.78 4.35 28.24
C ASN A 40 -19.06 4.23 27.42
N LYS A 41 -20.12 3.67 28.02
CA LYS A 41 -21.43 3.46 27.37
C LYS A 41 -22.34 4.69 27.40
N SER A 42 -21.87 5.81 27.92
CA SER A 42 -22.65 7.06 28.01
C SER A 42 -21.76 8.28 27.78
N PRO A 43 -21.22 8.45 26.56
CA PRO A 43 -20.32 9.56 26.25
C PRO A 43 -20.97 10.94 26.41
N GLU A 44 -22.26 11.07 26.15
CA GLU A 44 -23.02 12.30 26.42
C GLU A 44 -23.03 12.66 27.92
N LYS A 45 -23.04 11.66 28.81
CA LYS A 45 -22.89 11.92 30.25
C LYS A 45 -21.47 12.34 30.63
N SER A 46 -20.47 11.98 29.82
CA SER A 46 -19.08 12.38 30.09
C SER A 46 -18.81 13.84 29.75
N ILE A 47 -19.40 14.37 28.68
CA ILE A 47 -19.35 15.81 28.43
C ILE A 47 -20.12 16.60 29.50
N GLN A 48 -21.25 16.06 29.98
CA GLN A 48 -21.97 16.62 31.12
C GLN A 48 -21.12 16.65 32.41
N GLN A 49 -20.18 15.73 32.59
CA GLN A 49 -19.22 15.77 33.70
C GLN A 49 -18.21 16.89 33.56
N VAL A 50 -17.66 17.12 32.36
CA VAL A 50 -16.76 18.27 32.10
C VAL A 50 -17.50 19.56 32.44
N TYR A 51 -18.75 19.68 32.01
CA TYR A 51 -19.61 20.81 32.36
C TYR A 51 -19.83 20.92 33.87
N SER A 52 -20.12 19.82 34.57
CA SER A 52 -20.27 19.80 36.04
C SER A 52 -18.98 20.27 36.75
N VAL A 53 -17.80 19.85 36.27
CA VAL A 53 -16.51 20.28 36.83
C VAL A 53 -16.28 21.78 36.61
N LEU A 54 -16.54 22.29 35.41
CA LEU A 54 -16.44 23.73 35.11
C LEU A 54 -17.38 24.55 35.98
N LEU A 55 -18.65 24.14 36.08
CA LEU A 55 -19.65 24.82 36.91
C LEU A 55 -19.28 24.80 38.39
N ARG A 56 -18.83 23.66 38.93
CA ARG A 56 -18.36 23.56 40.33
C ARG A 56 -17.13 24.41 40.59
N SER A 57 -16.22 24.52 39.62
CA SER A 57 -15.02 25.37 39.74
C SER A 57 -15.43 26.84 39.88
N ILE A 58 -16.39 27.29 39.08
CA ILE A 58 -16.98 28.64 39.20
C ILE A 58 -17.74 28.80 40.53
N GLN A 59 -18.53 27.82 40.98
CA GLN A 59 -19.22 27.89 42.28
C GLN A 59 -18.25 28.07 43.47
N ILE A 60 -17.07 27.46 43.39
CA ILE A 60 -16.04 27.53 44.44
C ILE A 60 -15.27 28.87 44.41
N GLY A 61 -15.42 29.67 43.36
CA GLY A 61 -14.87 31.02 43.25
C GLY A 61 -13.78 31.20 42.20
N TYR A 62 -13.49 30.18 41.37
CA TYR A 62 -12.63 30.32 40.21
C TYR A 62 -13.45 30.87 39.04
N ASN A 63 -13.58 32.20 38.99
CA ASN A 63 -14.59 32.86 38.16
C ASN A 63 -14.01 33.55 36.92
N THR A 64 -12.69 33.51 36.73
CA THR A 64 -12.04 34.00 35.51
C THR A 64 -11.45 32.83 34.73
N GLU A 65 -11.28 33.01 33.42
CA GLU A 65 -10.69 31.99 32.56
C GLU A 65 -9.32 31.53 33.06
N GLU A 66 -8.43 32.48 33.39
CA GLU A 66 -7.09 32.21 33.93
C GLU A 66 -7.15 31.36 35.20
N GLN A 67 -8.04 31.71 36.14
CA GLN A 67 -8.24 30.96 37.37
C GLN A 67 -8.76 29.53 37.13
N ILE A 68 -9.66 29.34 36.16
CA ILE A 68 -10.23 28.03 35.84
C ILE A 68 -9.16 27.14 35.19
N ILE A 69 -8.40 27.69 34.23
CA ILE A 69 -7.32 26.97 33.54
C ILE A 69 -6.24 26.55 34.53
N ASP A 70 -5.77 27.47 35.38
CA ASP A 70 -4.77 27.20 36.40
C ASP A 70 -5.25 26.15 37.41
N PHE A 71 -6.50 26.25 37.86
CA PHE A 71 -7.07 25.30 38.82
C PHE A 71 -7.19 23.88 38.24
N LEU A 72 -7.52 23.76 36.96
CA LEU A 72 -7.64 22.47 36.27
C LEU A 72 -6.29 21.91 35.80
N GLY A 73 -5.20 22.68 35.95
CA GLY A 73 -3.86 22.29 35.51
C GLY A 73 -3.76 22.14 33.98
N LEU A 74 -4.55 22.93 33.25
CA LEU A 74 -4.57 22.93 31.79
C LEU A 74 -3.62 24.01 31.26
N HIS A 75 -3.15 23.86 30.03
CA HIS A 75 -2.48 24.96 29.33
C HIS A 75 -3.53 25.87 28.67
N THR A 76 -3.19 27.10 28.29
CA THR A 76 -4.10 28.01 27.56
C THR A 76 -4.68 27.30 26.35
N GLU A 77 -5.94 26.88 26.45
CA GLU A 77 -6.63 26.06 25.46
C GLU A 77 -7.92 26.76 25.03
N ASP A 78 -8.06 26.99 23.73
CA ASP A 78 -9.30 27.48 23.09
C ASP A 78 -10.53 26.63 23.45
N PHE A 79 -10.31 25.38 23.90
CA PHE A 79 -11.34 24.46 24.36
C PHE A 79 -12.14 25.02 25.54
N ILE A 80 -11.49 25.48 26.62
CA ILE A 80 -12.19 25.89 27.85
C ILE A 80 -13.10 27.09 27.59
N LEU A 81 -12.58 28.08 26.87
CA LEU A 81 -13.35 29.25 26.49
C LEU A 81 -14.57 28.88 25.62
N ARG A 82 -14.37 27.98 24.63
CA ARG A 82 -15.46 27.47 23.79
C ARG A 82 -16.55 26.77 24.61
N GLU A 83 -16.16 25.90 25.55
CA GLU A 83 -17.12 25.19 26.39
C GLU A 83 -17.84 26.15 27.35
N LEU A 84 -17.18 27.17 27.89
CA LEU A 84 -17.82 28.21 28.72
C LEU A 84 -18.88 29.02 27.95
N TYR A 85 -18.59 29.38 26.69
CA TYR A 85 -19.59 30.01 25.82
C TYR A 85 -20.77 29.08 25.54
N PHE A 86 -20.52 27.78 25.33
CA PHE A 86 -21.58 26.81 25.14
C PHE A 86 -22.46 26.64 26.39
N LEU A 87 -21.86 26.65 27.59
CA LEU A 87 -22.58 26.65 28.86
C LEU A 87 -23.44 27.90 29.03
N ARG A 88 -22.96 29.06 28.54
CA ARG A 88 -23.72 30.31 28.53
C ARG A 88 -24.91 30.27 27.60
N GLU A 89 -24.74 29.76 26.38
CA GLU A 89 -25.84 29.56 25.43
C GLU A 89 -26.93 28.64 25.98
N ARG A 90 -26.54 27.66 26.79
CA ARG A 90 -27.45 26.76 27.50
C ARG A 90 -28.07 27.36 28.76
N GLY A 91 -27.65 28.56 29.17
CA GLY A 91 -28.17 29.25 30.34
C GLY A 91 -27.63 28.75 31.68
N PHE A 92 -26.58 27.92 31.70
CA PHE A 92 -25.99 27.37 32.93
C PHE A 92 -25.00 28.31 33.61
N VAL A 93 -24.36 29.18 32.84
CA VAL A 93 -23.51 30.27 33.34
C VAL A 93 -23.90 31.59 32.71
N ASP A 94 -23.60 32.68 33.39
CA ASP A 94 -23.60 34.01 32.82
C ASP A 94 -22.20 34.62 32.91
N PHE A 95 -21.96 35.65 32.09
CA PHE A 95 -20.70 36.39 32.06
C PHE A 95 -20.99 37.87 32.28
N ALA A 96 -20.62 38.36 33.47
CA ALA A 96 -20.85 39.73 33.88
C ALA A 96 -19.58 40.32 34.49
N SER A 97 -19.19 41.53 34.07
CA SER A 97 -18.05 42.26 34.64
C SER A 97 -16.73 41.49 34.64
N GLY A 98 -16.48 40.68 33.60
CA GLY A 98 -15.23 39.93 33.45
C GLY A 98 -15.16 38.62 34.24
N VAL A 99 -16.27 38.21 34.88
CA VAL A 99 -16.35 36.96 35.64
C VAL A 99 -17.50 36.08 35.18
N TRP A 100 -17.29 34.77 35.22
CA TRP A 100 -18.29 33.73 35.02
C TRP A 100 -19.05 33.48 36.33
N LEU A 101 -20.36 33.33 36.23
CA LEU A 101 -21.27 33.10 37.34
C LEU A 101 -22.18 31.93 37.01
N VAL A 102 -22.35 30.98 37.93
CA VAL A 102 -23.32 29.89 37.74
C VAL A 102 -24.74 30.41 37.98
N THR A 103 -25.67 30.03 37.10
CA THR A 103 -27.09 30.38 37.22
C THR A 103 -27.85 29.33 38.05
N GLU A 104 -29.10 29.62 38.43
CA GLU A 104 -29.98 28.63 39.09
C GLU A 104 -30.15 27.34 38.25
N GLN A 105 -30.21 27.48 36.92
CA GLN A 105 -30.27 26.32 36.02
C GLN A 105 -28.96 25.52 36.01
N GLY A 106 -27.82 26.20 36.12
CA GLY A 106 -26.51 25.54 36.29
C GLY A 106 -26.42 24.79 37.62
N ASP A 107 -26.93 25.37 38.70
CA ASP A 107 -26.98 24.73 40.02
C ASP A 107 -27.82 23.45 40.01
N ASP A 108 -28.98 23.46 39.33
CA ASP A 108 -29.82 22.29 39.20
C ASP A 108 -29.17 21.21 38.32
N PHE A 109 -28.50 21.61 37.23
CA PHE A 109 -27.72 20.69 36.40
C PHE A 109 -26.61 19.96 37.18
N ILE A 110 -25.94 20.65 38.12
CA ILE A 110 -24.89 20.07 38.98
C ILE A 110 -25.45 19.03 39.95
N LYS A 111 -26.67 19.26 40.48
CA LYS A 111 -27.36 18.31 41.38
C LYS A 111 -27.75 17.04 40.62
N ASP A 112 -28.24 17.17 39.39
CA ASP A 112 -28.68 16.04 38.57
C ASP A 112 -27.52 15.21 37.99
N ASN A 113 -26.36 15.82 37.73
CA ASN A 113 -25.18 15.16 37.16
C ASN A 113 -24.12 14.72 38.19
N SER A 114 -24.54 14.41 39.43
CA SER A 114 -23.62 13.90 40.47
C SER A 114 -23.18 12.44 40.26
N ILE A 115 -23.66 11.76 39.21
CA ILE A 115 -23.45 10.33 39.01
C ILE A 115 -22.16 10.07 38.21
N LEU A 116 -21.31 9.24 38.82
CA LEU A 116 -20.00 8.78 38.35
C LEU A 116 -20.03 8.20 36.93
N LYS A 117 -18.90 8.38 36.24
CA LYS A 117 -18.54 7.77 34.95
C LYS A 117 -18.88 6.28 35.02
N VAL A 118 -19.85 5.82 34.23
CA VAL A 118 -20.14 4.38 34.12
C VAL A 118 -19.11 3.80 33.16
N LEU A 119 -17.88 3.69 33.66
CA LEU A 119 -16.85 2.88 33.03
C LEU A 119 -17.20 1.44 33.33
N GLU A 120 -17.34 0.65 32.29
CA GLU A 120 -17.58 -0.78 32.39
C GLU A 120 -16.42 -1.52 31.76
N GLU A 121 -16.12 -2.71 32.27
CA GLU A 121 -15.24 -3.65 31.62
C GLU A 121 -16.09 -4.64 30.80
N GLU A 122 -15.71 -4.85 29.55
CA GLU A 122 -16.32 -5.88 28.72
C GLU A 122 -15.30 -6.53 27.78
N GLU A 123 -15.60 -7.76 27.36
CA GLU A 123 -14.78 -8.42 26.35
C GLU A 123 -15.03 -7.80 24.98
N PHE A 124 -13.97 -7.32 24.34
CA PHE A 124 -14.04 -6.80 22.98
C PHE A 124 -13.26 -7.69 22.01
N GLU A 125 -13.91 -8.06 20.90
CA GLU A 125 -13.37 -8.97 19.91
C GLU A 125 -13.27 -8.30 18.55
N PHE A 126 -12.10 -8.43 17.92
CA PHE A 126 -11.82 -7.88 16.59
C PHE A 126 -10.84 -8.80 15.86
N LEU A 127 -10.54 -8.45 14.60
CA LEU A 127 -9.59 -9.16 13.77
C LEU A 127 -8.35 -8.32 13.54
N ILE A 128 -7.21 -8.97 13.35
CA ILE A 128 -6.00 -8.37 12.80
C ILE A 128 -5.76 -9.02 11.44
N ASP A 129 -5.60 -8.19 10.41
CA ASP A 129 -5.19 -8.64 9.09
C ASP A 129 -3.74 -9.14 9.14
N ALA A 130 -3.51 -10.42 8.85
CA ALA A 130 -2.17 -10.99 8.98
C ALA A 130 -1.23 -10.61 7.82
N ILE A 131 -1.71 -9.84 6.85
CA ILE A 131 -0.93 -9.30 5.72
C ILE A 131 -0.64 -7.81 5.92
N THR A 132 -1.64 -6.99 6.30
CA THR A 132 -1.41 -5.54 6.48
C THR A 132 -1.12 -5.13 7.92
N ASN A 133 -1.34 -6.05 8.88
CA ASN A 133 -1.31 -5.79 10.31
C ASN A 133 -2.37 -4.77 10.78
N ASP A 134 -3.41 -4.48 10.01
CA ASP A 134 -4.48 -3.57 10.45
C ASP A 134 -5.50 -4.28 11.34
N ALA A 135 -6.04 -3.57 12.33
CA ALA A 135 -7.21 -4.02 13.06
C ALA A 135 -8.47 -3.85 12.18
N LEU A 136 -9.34 -4.85 12.19
CA LEU A 136 -10.56 -4.92 11.41
C LEU A 136 -11.75 -5.38 12.26
N GLN A 137 -12.92 -4.87 11.91
CA GLN A 137 -14.18 -5.33 12.49
C GLN A 137 -14.46 -6.78 12.09
N LYS A 138 -14.96 -7.60 13.02
CA LYS A 138 -15.32 -9.00 12.75
C LYS A 138 -16.72 -9.10 12.14
N GLU A 139 -16.85 -8.73 10.87
CA GLU A 139 -18.14 -8.75 10.15
C GLU A 139 -18.42 -10.09 9.42
N PHE A 140 -17.44 -10.98 9.35
CA PHE A 140 -17.50 -12.21 8.56
C PHE A 140 -17.07 -13.45 9.34
N ARG A 141 -17.40 -14.62 8.78
CA ARG A 141 -17.06 -15.92 9.37
C ARG A 141 -15.65 -16.31 8.99
N LEU A 142 -14.89 -16.71 10.01
CA LEU A 142 -13.57 -17.30 9.89
C LEU A 142 -13.66 -18.82 10.08
N PHE A 143 -12.70 -19.52 9.50
CA PHE A 143 -12.56 -20.96 9.63
C PHE A 143 -11.15 -21.29 10.10
N SER A 144 -11.04 -22.19 11.06
CA SER A 144 -9.76 -22.62 11.61
C SER A 144 -9.01 -23.55 10.67
N ASP A 145 -9.75 -24.34 9.90
CA ASP A 145 -9.21 -25.26 8.91
C ASP A 145 -10.24 -25.49 7.81
N LYS A 146 -9.83 -25.23 6.56
CA LYS A 146 -10.58 -25.61 5.38
C LYS A 146 -9.68 -26.24 4.34
N LYS A 147 -10.33 -27.12 3.56
CA LYS A 147 -9.85 -27.97 2.45
C LYS A 147 -9.14 -27.24 1.30
N ASN A 148 -8.94 -25.93 1.37
CA ASN A 148 -8.28 -25.20 0.30
C ASN A 148 -6.76 -25.38 0.47
N GLU A 149 -6.13 -25.99 -0.54
CA GLU A 149 -4.67 -26.19 -0.55
C GLU A 149 -3.95 -24.84 -0.68
N ASN A 150 -4.58 -23.87 -1.34
CA ASN A 150 -4.05 -22.52 -1.57
C ASN A 150 -4.31 -21.61 -0.36
N LYS A 151 -3.37 -21.58 0.60
CA LYS A 151 -3.40 -20.67 1.75
C LYS A 151 -2.35 -19.58 1.59
N LEU A 152 -2.77 -18.31 1.68
CA LEU A 152 -1.82 -17.21 1.69
C LEU A 152 -1.05 -17.22 3.02
N GLN A 153 0.27 -17.14 2.96
CA GLN A 153 1.09 -17.09 4.16
C GLN A 153 0.97 -15.72 4.83
N PRO A 154 0.84 -15.66 6.16
CA PRO A 154 0.82 -14.40 6.89
C PRO A 154 2.18 -13.70 6.76
N GLU A 155 2.17 -12.39 6.54
CA GLU A 155 3.40 -11.57 6.58
C GLU A 155 3.76 -11.16 8.01
N PHE A 156 2.74 -10.97 8.84
CA PHE A 156 2.88 -10.64 10.25
C PHE A 156 2.50 -11.85 11.11
N ASP A 157 3.51 -12.58 11.56
CA ASP A 157 3.34 -13.77 12.38
C ASP A 157 3.92 -13.63 13.80
N PHE A 158 3.18 -12.98 14.68
CA PHE A 158 3.56 -12.82 16.08
C PHE A 158 3.31 -14.09 16.92
N GLY A 159 3.98 -14.22 18.06
CA GLY A 159 3.70 -15.27 19.05
C GLY A 159 2.25 -15.24 19.54
N ILE A 160 1.71 -16.39 19.98
CA ILE A 160 0.35 -16.49 20.54
C ILE A 160 0.22 -15.56 21.74
N LYS A 161 -0.84 -14.74 21.75
CA LYS A 161 -1.12 -13.73 22.78
C LYS A 161 0.02 -12.73 22.98
N SER A 162 0.81 -12.46 21.94
CA SER A 162 1.86 -11.45 22.00
C SER A 162 1.26 -10.04 22.16
N PRO A 163 1.71 -9.23 23.13
CA PRO A 163 1.32 -7.82 23.25
C PRO A 163 1.64 -6.98 22.01
N GLU A 164 2.62 -7.41 21.21
CA GLU A 164 3.02 -6.76 19.95
C GLU A 164 1.87 -6.70 18.94
N LEU A 165 0.90 -7.62 19.04
CA LEU A 165 -0.34 -7.60 18.25
C LEU A 165 -1.13 -6.32 18.43
N LEU A 166 -0.95 -5.61 19.55
CA LEU A 166 -1.73 -4.43 19.92
C LEU A 166 -0.92 -3.13 19.83
N ASN A 167 0.37 -3.22 19.47
CA ASN A 167 1.23 -2.06 19.31
C ASN A 167 0.73 -1.17 18.17
N ASN A 168 0.61 0.13 18.45
CA ASN A 168 0.14 1.15 17.52
C ASN A 168 -1.26 0.90 16.92
N LYS A 169 -2.13 0.10 17.59
CA LYS A 169 -3.50 -0.18 17.11
C LYS A 169 -4.61 0.48 17.91
N SER A 170 -4.28 1.26 18.95
CA SER A 170 -5.26 1.85 19.86
C SER A 170 -6.32 2.69 19.14
N GLU A 171 -5.93 3.51 18.16
CA GLU A 171 -6.86 4.32 17.36
C GLU A 171 -7.78 3.45 16.51
N GLN A 172 -7.22 2.52 15.72
CA GLN A 172 -8.01 1.61 14.88
C GLN A 172 -9.01 0.78 15.71
N ILE A 173 -8.59 0.23 16.86
CA ILE A 173 -9.44 -0.56 17.75
C ILE A 173 -10.55 0.31 18.35
N SER A 174 -10.24 1.56 18.74
CA SER A 174 -11.23 2.52 19.22
C SER A 174 -12.27 2.87 18.17
N ASP A 175 -11.85 3.09 16.92
CA ASP A 175 -12.75 3.38 15.80
C ASP A 175 -13.67 2.20 15.49
N ILE A 176 -13.14 0.97 15.51
CA ILE A 176 -13.95 -0.25 15.34
C ILE A 176 -15.00 -0.33 16.46
N TYR A 177 -14.59 -0.17 17.71
CA TYR A 177 -15.51 -0.23 18.86
C TYR A 177 -16.62 0.83 18.74
N LYS A 178 -16.25 2.06 18.40
CA LYS A 178 -17.18 3.18 18.20
C LYS A 178 -18.17 2.89 17.08
N LYS A 179 -17.70 2.33 15.96
CA LYS A 179 -18.54 1.96 14.80
C LYS A 179 -19.53 0.86 15.17
N GLU A 180 -19.08 -0.21 15.84
CA GLU A 180 -19.96 -1.31 16.30
C GLU A 180 -21.07 -0.82 17.23
N ASN A 181 -20.74 0.14 18.10
CA ASN A 181 -21.68 0.72 19.05
C ASN A 181 -22.45 1.95 18.49
N LYS A 182 -22.34 2.24 17.18
CA LYS A 182 -23.02 3.36 16.50
C LYS A 182 -22.80 4.71 17.21
N GLY A 183 -21.60 4.91 17.78
CA GLY A 183 -21.22 6.12 18.50
C GLY A 183 -21.84 6.28 19.90
N LYS A 184 -22.61 5.30 20.39
CA LYS A 184 -23.24 5.32 21.72
C LYS A 184 -22.31 4.87 22.84
N ALA A 185 -21.20 4.22 22.49
CA ALA A 185 -20.16 3.83 23.43
C ALA A 185 -18.77 4.07 22.82
N TYR A 186 -17.79 4.40 23.65
CA TYR A 186 -16.40 4.60 23.24
C TYR A 186 -15.46 3.71 24.04
N LEU A 187 -14.42 3.22 23.38
CA LEU A 187 -13.30 2.56 24.03
C LEU A 187 -12.46 3.61 24.76
N VAL A 188 -12.20 3.38 26.04
CA VAL A 188 -11.36 4.27 26.87
C VAL A 188 -9.95 3.71 26.95
N ASP A 189 -9.83 2.43 27.31
CA ASP A 189 -8.54 1.76 27.43
C ASP A 189 -8.70 0.24 27.30
N PHE A 190 -7.58 -0.47 27.16
CA PHE A 190 -7.53 -1.92 27.23
C PHE A 190 -6.13 -2.40 27.63
N ASP A 191 -6.08 -3.52 28.35
CA ASP A 191 -4.81 -4.11 28.77
C ASP A 191 -4.13 -4.85 27.62
N LYS A 192 -3.04 -4.26 27.11
CA LYS A 192 -2.23 -4.84 26.02
C LYS A 192 -1.52 -6.14 26.42
N SER A 193 -1.31 -6.36 27.71
CA SER A 193 -0.62 -7.54 28.24
C SER A 193 -1.54 -8.74 28.45
N ASN A 194 -2.85 -8.52 28.48
CA ASN A 194 -3.85 -9.54 28.80
C ASN A 194 -4.79 -9.84 27.62
N ILE A 195 -4.28 -10.56 26.63
CA ILE A 195 -5.08 -11.06 25.52
C ILE A 195 -5.84 -12.31 25.95
N LEU A 196 -7.18 -12.19 26.04
CA LEU A 196 -8.09 -13.25 26.47
C LEU A 196 -8.13 -14.39 25.45
N PHE A 197 -8.21 -14.06 24.16
CA PHE A 197 -8.25 -15.02 23.06
C PHE A 197 -7.36 -14.56 21.91
N ASP A 198 -6.61 -15.49 21.34
CA ASP A 198 -5.82 -15.29 20.12
C ASP A 198 -5.84 -16.58 19.30
N LYS A 199 -6.31 -16.49 18.04
CA LYS A 199 -6.30 -17.61 17.11
C LYS A 199 -6.08 -17.13 15.67
N LYS A 200 -5.16 -17.79 14.97
CA LYS A 200 -5.02 -17.67 13.52
C LYS A 200 -6.17 -18.42 12.84
N GLU A 201 -6.87 -17.75 11.95
CA GLU A 201 -7.98 -18.32 11.19
C GLU A 201 -7.96 -17.76 9.76
N TYR A 202 -8.74 -18.36 8.87
CA TYR A 202 -8.76 -17.98 7.46
C TYR A 202 -10.18 -17.67 6.99
N GLN A 203 -10.26 -16.86 5.93
CA GLN A 203 -11.48 -16.68 5.15
C GLN A 203 -11.21 -17.04 3.69
N ASP A 204 -12.15 -17.76 3.08
CA ASP A 204 -12.04 -18.12 1.66
C ASP A 204 -12.44 -16.95 0.76
N PHE A 205 -11.73 -16.82 -0.35
CA PHE A 205 -12.01 -15.88 -1.43
C PHE A 205 -11.75 -16.55 -2.79
N TYR A 206 -12.19 -15.89 -3.86
CA TYR A 206 -11.75 -16.18 -5.21
C TYR A 206 -10.89 -15.05 -5.74
N LEU A 207 -9.71 -15.37 -6.24
CA LEU A 207 -8.89 -14.49 -7.04
C LEU A 207 -9.26 -14.71 -8.51
N ILE A 208 -9.70 -13.65 -9.17
CA ILE A 208 -10.06 -13.67 -10.59
C ILE A 208 -9.02 -12.90 -11.36
N GLU A 209 -8.34 -13.57 -12.29
CA GLU A 209 -7.47 -12.89 -13.24
C GLU A 209 -8.27 -12.54 -14.50
N TYR A 210 -8.16 -11.28 -14.92
CA TYR A 210 -8.70 -10.78 -16.16
C TYR A 210 -7.57 -10.46 -17.12
N ILE A 211 -7.73 -10.89 -18.38
CA ILE A 211 -6.87 -10.47 -19.48
C ILE A 211 -7.71 -9.72 -20.52
N PRO A 212 -7.16 -8.69 -21.18
CA PRO A 212 -7.87 -7.97 -22.22
C PRO A 212 -8.32 -8.90 -23.35
N ASN A 213 -9.44 -8.56 -23.98
CA ASN A 213 -9.83 -9.18 -25.23
C ASN A 213 -8.83 -8.81 -26.34
N ALA A 214 -8.63 -9.70 -27.32
CA ALA A 214 -7.61 -9.54 -28.37
C ALA A 214 -7.68 -8.21 -29.15
N ASN A 215 -8.86 -7.58 -29.19
CA ASN A 215 -9.09 -6.31 -29.89
C ASN A 215 -8.81 -5.08 -29.02
N LYS A 216 -8.50 -5.27 -27.73
CA LYS A 216 -8.28 -4.24 -26.70
C LYS A 216 -6.97 -4.45 -25.91
N SER A 217 -6.20 -5.48 -26.27
CA SER A 217 -4.96 -5.85 -25.57
C SER A 217 -3.85 -4.82 -25.71
N SER A 218 -3.86 -3.96 -26.74
CA SER A 218 -2.92 -2.85 -26.89
C SER A 218 -3.18 -1.68 -25.93
N ASP A 219 -4.40 -1.55 -25.40
CA ASP A 219 -4.83 -0.40 -24.58
C ASP A 219 -4.98 -0.72 -23.08
N LEU A 220 -5.05 -2.00 -22.71
CA LEU A 220 -5.43 -2.45 -21.38
C LEU A 220 -4.44 -3.51 -20.86
N GLU A 221 -4.13 -3.48 -19.57
CA GLU A 221 -3.25 -4.45 -18.92
C GLU A 221 -4.05 -5.53 -18.18
N PRO A 222 -3.52 -6.77 -18.06
CA PRO A 222 -4.08 -7.77 -17.15
C PRO A 222 -4.22 -7.25 -15.72
N ARG A 223 -5.27 -7.71 -15.03
CA ARG A 223 -5.54 -7.29 -13.65
C ARG A 223 -6.23 -8.38 -12.88
N ILE A 224 -6.15 -8.30 -11.55
CA ILE A 224 -6.86 -9.21 -10.67
C ILE A 224 -7.98 -8.53 -9.90
N GLU A 225 -8.95 -9.32 -9.48
CA GLU A 225 -9.96 -8.93 -8.51
C GLU A 225 -10.14 -10.03 -7.46
N ILE A 226 -10.37 -9.61 -6.22
CA ILE A 226 -10.69 -10.51 -5.12
C ILE A 226 -12.20 -10.48 -4.90
N ARG A 227 -12.81 -11.66 -4.92
CA ARG A 227 -14.25 -11.85 -4.88
C ARG A 227 -14.62 -12.70 -3.67
N ASN A 228 -15.68 -12.29 -2.97
CA ASN A 228 -16.24 -13.03 -1.85
C ASN A 228 -16.80 -14.39 -2.30
N THR A 229 -16.94 -15.33 -1.38
CA THR A 229 -17.61 -16.61 -1.62
C THR A 229 -19.12 -16.57 -1.37
N ASP A 230 -19.71 -15.37 -1.36
CA ASP A 230 -21.15 -15.18 -1.25
C ASP A 230 -21.86 -15.60 -2.55
N LYS A 231 -23.20 -15.57 -2.54
CA LYS A 231 -23.99 -16.05 -3.69
C LYS A 231 -23.77 -15.25 -4.97
N ASP A 232 -23.36 -14.00 -4.82
CA ASP A 232 -23.21 -13.02 -5.90
C ASP A 232 -21.75 -12.80 -6.30
N TYR A 233 -20.78 -13.42 -5.61
CA TYR A 233 -19.35 -13.19 -5.79
C TYR A 233 -19.03 -11.69 -5.77
N SER A 234 -19.44 -11.02 -4.71
CA SER A 234 -19.26 -9.57 -4.57
C SER A 234 -17.78 -9.19 -4.54
N LEU A 235 -17.46 -8.02 -5.09
CA LEU A 235 -16.09 -7.48 -5.14
C LEU A 235 -15.62 -7.04 -3.77
N ASP A 236 -14.51 -7.61 -3.29
CA ASP A 236 -13.76 -7.10 -2.15
C ASP A 236 -12.75 -6.06 -2.64
N ARG A 237 -13.12 -4.78 -2.56
CA ARG A 237 -12.26 -3.67 -3.02
C ARG A 237 -10.98 -3.54 -2.19
N ARG A 238 -11.04 -3.87 -0.90
CA ARG A 238 -9.91 -3.71 0.02
C ARG A 238 -8.83 -4.74 -0.32
N LEU A 239 -9.20 -6.01 -0.36
CA LEU A 239 -8.29 -7.10 -0.71
C LEU A 239 -7.83 -7.00 -2.16
N THR A 240 -8.70 -6.57 -3.08
CA THR A 240 -8.29 -6.29 -4.47
C THR A 240 -7.17 -5.27 -4.50
N LYS A 241 -7.30 -4.14 -3.78
CA LYS A 241 -6.24 -3.12 -3.72
C LYS A 241 -4.95 -3.67 -3.12
N ILE A 242 -5.04 -4.40 -2.00
CA ILE A 242 -3.87 -4.96 -1.30
C ILE A 242 -3.12 -5.96 -2.19
N LEU A 243 -3.84 -6.92 -2.78
CA LEU A 243 -3.23 -8.01 -3.53
C LEU A 243 -2.88 -7.62 -4.97
N SER A 244 -3.51 -6.61 -5.57
CA SER A 244 -3.12 -6.12 -6.91
C SER A 244 -1.68 -5.61 -6.94
N ASN A 245 -1.17 -5.07 -5.82
CA ASN A 245 0.22 -4.65 -5.71
C ASN A 245 1.22 -5.82 -5.77
N ARG A 246 0.73 -7.05 -5.56
CA ARG A 246 1.52 -8.29 -5.62
C ARG A 246 1.33 -9.04 -6.93
N TYR A 247 0.51 -8.53 -7.83
CA TYR A 247 0.35 -9.11 -9.16
C TYR A 247 1.61 -8.84 -10.01
N PRO A 248 2.12 -9.81 -10.78
CA PRO A 248 1.58 -11.16 -11.00
C PRO A 248 2.06 -12.21 -9.98
N ALA A 249 3.03 -11.90 -9.12
CA ALA A 249 3.67 -12.85 -8.21
C ALA A 249 2.67 -13.68 -7.38
N ILE A 250 1.64 -13.02 -6.85
CA ILE A 250 0.58 -13.64 -6.06
C ILE A 250 -0.18 -14.77 -6.77
N LEU A 251 -0.20 -14.79 -8.10
CA LEU A 251 -0.78 -15.91 -8.83
C LEU A 251 0.06 -17.17 -8.62
N TYR A 252 1.38 -17.09 -8.74
CA TYR A 252 2.29 -18.24 -8.65
C TYR A 252 2.25 -18.93 -7.28
N ASP A 253 1.86 -18.18 -6.24
CA ASP A 253 1.63 -18.72 -4.90
C ASP A 253 0.44 -19.70 -4.84
N PHE A 254 -0.49 -19.62 -5.79
CA PHE A 254 -1.75 -20.37 -5.76
C PHE A 254 -2.05 -21.20 -7.02
N THR A 255 -1.40 -20.96 -8.15
CA THR A 255 -1.57 -21.80 -9.34
C THR A 255 -0.59 -22.98 -9.34
N SER A 256 -1.07 -24.12 -9.85
CA SER A 256 -0.28 -25.32 -10.16
C SER A 256 -0.15 -25.54 -11.67
N SER A 257 -0.48 -24.54 -12.48
CA SER A 257 -0.34 -24.63 -13.94
C SER A 257 1.14 -24.68 -14.36
N GLU A 258 1.44 -25.16 -15.56
CA GLU A 258 2.83 -25.22 -16.09
C GLU A 258 3.56 -23.88 -15.99
N ARG A 259 2.82 -22.75 -16.03
CA ARG A 259 3.33 -21.39 -15.77
C ARG A 259 3.88 -21.20 -14.36
N ALA A 260 3.22 -21.76 -13.34
CA ALA A 260 3.70 -21.72 -11.95
C ALA A 260 4.90 -22.66 -11.74
N SER A 261 4.96 -23.78 -12.46
CA SER A 261 6.12 -24.68 -12.46
C SER A 261 7.37 -23.98 -12.99
N ILE A 262 7.24 -23.21 -14.09
CA ILE A 262 8.33 -22.43 -14.68
C ILE A 262 8.78 -21.30 -13.73
N ALA A 263 7.84 -20.54 -13.15
CA ALA A 263 8.15 -19.49 -12.18
C ALA A 263 8.78 -20.02 -10.87
N ARG A 264 8.41 -21.25 -10.44
CA ARG A 264 9.05 -21.92 -9.30
C ARG A 264 10.48 -22.36 -9.61
N ILE A 265 10.75 -22.84 -10.82
CA ILE A 265 12.11 -23.18 -11.25
C ILE A 265 12.99 -21.91 -11.31
N GLU A 266 12.46 -20.79 -11.81
CA GLU A 266 13.15 -19.50 -11.78
C GLU A 266 13.42 -19.02 -10.34
N ASN A 267 12.44 -19.14 -9.44
CA ASN A 267 12.61 -18.75 -8.03
C ASN A 267 13.49 -19.72 -7.21
N GLU A 268 13.45 -21.02 -7.45
CA GLU A 268 14.33 -22.01 -6.81
C GLU A 268 15.80 -21.79 -7.22
N ASN A 269 16.05 -21.42 -8.48
CA ASN A 269 17.39 -21.02 -8.94
C ASN A 269 17.88 -19.74 -8.25
N VAL A 270 16.97 -18.79 -7.95
CA VAL A 270 17.29 -17.58 -7.17
C VAL A 270 17.48 -17.90 -5.67
N THR A 271 16.77 -18.88 -5.13
CA THR A 271 16.83 -19.26 -3.70
C THR A 271 18.08 -20.10 -3.39
N LEU A 272 18.46 -21.01 -4.28
CA LEU A 272 19.76 -21.72 -4.19
C LEU A 272 20.95 -20.75 -4.30
N ALA A 273 20.80 -19.65 -5.04
CA ALA A 273 21.80 -18.58 -5.10
C ALA A 273 21.82 -17.70 -3.83
N SER A 274 20.73 -17.64 -3.06
CA SER A 274 20.62 -16.86 -1.82
C SER A 274 21.05 -17.66 -0.58
N GLU A 275 20.86 -18.98 -0.56
CA GLU A 275 21.36 -19.87 0.50
C GLU A 275 22.90 -19.92 0.58
N PHE A 276 23.60 -19.53 -0.48
CA PHE A 276 25.07 -19.36 -0.49
C PHE A 276 25.58 -18.01 0.02
N LYS A 277 24.71 -17.11 0.51
CA LYS A 277 25.13 -15.83 1.09
C LYS A 277 24.63 -15.65 2.52
N VAL A 278 25.13 -16.48 3.44
CA VAL A 278 25.21 -16.12 4.85
C VAL A 278 26.63 -15.65 5.15
N SER A 279 26.87 -14.35 4.98
CA SER A 279 27.84 -13.61 5.80
C SER A 279 27.47 -12.12 5.80
N ASP A 280 27.28 -11.60 7.01
CA ASP A 280 27.21 -10.21 7.45
C ASP A 280 26.44 -9.19 6.59
N LYS A 281 25.27 -8.77 7.09
CA LYS A 281 24.49 -7.62 6.59
C LYS A 281 25.32 -6.32 6.65
N PRO A 282 25.54 -5.62 5.52
CA PRO A 282 25.63 -4.17 5.52
C PRO A 282 24.23 -3.59 5.31
N GLU A 283 23.81 -2.61 6.11
CA GLU A 283 22.59 -1.82 5.88
C GLU A 283 22.50 -1.38 4.41
N ILE A 284 21.47 -1.80 3.70
CA ILE A 284 21.20 -1.36 2.33
C ILE A 284 20.47 -0.03 2.46
N GLU A 285 21.09 1.05 1.99
CA GLU A 285 20.46 2.37 1.92
C GLU A 285 19.46 2.36 0.76
N THR A 286 18.19 2.18 1.08
CA THR A 286 17.08 2.18 0.13
C THR A 286 16.19 3.39 0.37
N GLN A 287 15.71 4.01 -0.71
CA GLN A 287 14.75 5.11 -0.66
C GLN A 287 13.53 4.76 -1.52
N THR A 288 12.34 4.86 -0.95
CA THR A 288 11.09 4.76 -1.72
C THR A 288 10.78 6.11 -2.37
N LEU A 289 10.44 6.09 -3.65
CA LEU A 289 10.08 7.25 -4.46
C LEU A 289 8.64 7.11 -4.94
N SER A 290 7.85 8.17 -4.79
CA SER A 290 6.57 8.31 -5.47
C SER A 290 6.74 8.43 -6.99
N ILE A 291 5.63 8.38 -7.73
CA ILE A 291 5.63 8.50 -9.19
C ILE A 291 6.30 9.80 -9.70
N TRP A 292 6.05 10.93 -9.03
CA TRP A 292 6.60 12.24 -9.42
C TRP A 292 8.07 12.37 -9.05
N GLU A 293 8.46 11.87 -7.88
CA GLU A 293 9.85 11.80 -7.46
C GLU A 293 10.66 10.88 -8.37
N THR A 294 10.08 9.76 -8.80
CA THR A 294 10.69 8.84 -9.77
C THR A 294 10.90 9.52 -11.12
N GLN A 295 9.89 10.23 -11.64
CA GLN A 295 10.01 10.98 -12.89
C GLN A 295 11.09 12.06 -12.80
N ALA A 296 11.10 12.84 -11.72
CA ALA A 296 12.10 13.88 -11.49
C ALA A 296 13.51 13.28 -11.39
N LYS A 297 13.66 12.17 -10.66
CA LYS A 297 14.95 11.50 -10.46
C LYS A 297 15.46 10.86 -11.75
N PHE A 298 14.58 10.32 -12.58
CA PHE A 298 14.94 9.83 -13.91
C PHE A 298 15.45 10.96 -14.81
N GLU A 299 14.75 12.10 -14.86
CA GLU A 299 15.18 13.26 -15.64
C GLU A 299 16.51 13.84 -15.13
N GLU A 300 16.70 13.88 -13.80
CA GLU A 300 17.98 14.24 -13.17
C GLU A 300 19.10 13.27 -13.57
N SER A 301 18.81 11.96 -13.63
CA SER A 301 19.78 10.94 -14.01
C SER A 301 20.31 11.18 -15.42
N LEU A 302 19.43 11.50 -16.37
CA LEU A 302 19.82 11.84 -17.75
C LEU A 302 20.66 13.13 -17.83
N LYS A 303 20.45 14.08 -16.92
CA LYS A 303 21.20 15.35 -16.87
C LYS A 303 22.58 15.21 -16.22
N THR A 304 22.71 14.29 -15.27
CA THR A 304 23.87 14.20 -14.35
C THR A 304 24.72 12.94 -14.53
N VAL A 305 24.30 12.02 -15.40
CA VAL A 305 25.08 10.84 -15.76
C VAL A 305 26.46 11.23 -16.29
N LYS A 306 27.49 10.51 -15.84
CA LYS A 306 28.90 10.83 -16.15
C LYS A 306 29.60 9.78 -17.01
N LYS A 307 29.26 8.49 -16.84
CA LYS A 307 29.93 7.36 -17.49
C LYS A 307 28.95 6.55 -18.32
N ARG A 308 27.92 5.99 -17.68
CA ARG A 308 27.00 5.03 -18.31
C ARG A 308 25.62 5.04 -17.68
N ILE A 309 24.60 4.78 -18.47
CA ILE A 309 23.24 4.57 -17.98
C ILE A 309 22.56 3.45 -18.74
N LEU A 310 21.90 2.57 -18.00
CA LEU A 310 21.03 1.53 -18.55
C LEU A 310 19.59 1.92 -18.26
N ILE A 311 18.74 1.81 -19.28
CA ILE A 311 17.30 2.04 -19.20
C ILE A 311 16.62 0.82 -19.79
N GLU A 312 15.95 0.08 -18.95
CA GLU A 312 15.12 -1.06 -19.33
C GLU A 312 13.66 -0.64 -19.24
N SER A 313 12.94 -0.73 -20.35
CA SER A 313 11.54 -0.34 -20.41
C SER A 313 10.84 -1.14 -21.50
N PRO A 314 9.65 -1.73 -21.22
CA PRO A 314 8.92 -2.55 -22.20
C PRO A 314 8.65 -1.80 -23.50
N TRP A 315 8.34 -0.51 -23.42
CA TRP A 315 7.92 0.27 -24.59
C TRP A 315 8.69 1.59 -24.74
N ILE A 316 8.91 1.96 -26.00
CA ILE A 316 9.29 3.30 -26.43
C ILE A 316 8.04 4.01 -26.97
N LYS A 317 7.46 4.92 -26.18
CA LYS A 317 6.27 5.70 -26.58
C LYS A 317 6.59 7.17 -26.74
N GLN A 318 5.57 7.99 -27.07
CA GLN A 318 5.71 9.43 -27.33
C GLN A 318 6.44 10.19 -26.21
N ALA A 319 6.29 9.76 -24.95
CA ALA A 319 6.99 10.34 -23.80
C ALA A 319 8.52 10.39 -23.97
N THR A 320 9.10 9.39 -24.64
CA THR A 320 10.55 9.31 -24.90
C THR A 320 11.09 10.56 -25.58
N LEU A 321 10.30 11.20 -26.46
CA LEU A 321 10.72 12.39 -27.19
C LEU A 321 11.13 13.56 -26.29
N ARG A 322 10.62 13.62 -25.04
CA ARG A 322 11.03 14.63 -24.06
C ARG A 322 12.48 14.45 -23.58
N TYR A 323 13.00 13.23 -23.66
CA TYR A 323 14.30 12.87 -23.10
C TYR A 323 15.40 12.81 -24.16
N VAL A 324 15.05 12.74 -25.46
CA VAL A 324 16.00 12.65 -26.59
C VAL A 324 17.06 13.75 -26.53
N GLY A 325 16.68 15.00 -26.26
CA GLY A 325 17.65 16.11 -26.15
C GLY A 325 18.60 15.99 -24.96
N LEU A 326 18.16 15.38 -23.85
CA LEU A 326 19.01 15.10 -22.69
C LEU A 326 19.99 13.96 -22.98
N MET A 327 19.49 12.88 -23.60
CA MET A 327 20.31 11.75 -24.04
C MET A 327 21.40 12.20 -25.02
N GLU A 328 21.02 12.98 -26.04
CA GLU A 328 21.98 13.50 -27.04
C GLU A 328 23.05 14.39 -26.41
N LYS A 329 22.67 15.23 -25.44
CA LYS A 329 23.63 16.06 -24.71
C LYS A 329 24.62 15.20 -23.89
N ALA A 330 24.15 14.15 -23.23
CA ALA A 330 24.99 13.24 -22.47
C ALA A 330 25.92 12.42 -23.38
N LEU A 331 25.40 11.91 -24.51
CA LEU A 331 26.19 11.20 -25.52
C LEU A 331 27.33 12.06 -26.09
N LYS A 332 27.08 13.34 -26.36
CA LYS A 332 28.12 14.30 -26.78
C LYS A 332 29.23 14.48 -25.74
N ASN A 333 28.96 14.19 -24.47
CA ASN A 333 29.95 14.20 -23.40
C ASN A 333 30.62 12.83 -23.18
N GLY A 334 30.40 11.87 -24.07
CA GLY A 334 31.02 10.54 -24.00
C GLY A 334 30.34 9.54 -23.06
N VAL A 335 29.11 9.81 -22.63
CA VAL A 335 28.32 8.87 -21.81
C VAL A 335 27.83 7.70 -22.66
N THR A 336 27.93 6.48 -22.16
CA THR A 336 27.36 5.28 -22.80
C THR A 336 25.92 5.04 -22.35
N PHE A 337 25.02 4.78 -23.29
CA PHE A 337 23.63 4.41 -23.05
C PHE A 337 23.39 2.95 -23.45
N TYR A 338 22.63 2.24 -22.63
CA TYR A 338 22.04 0.94 -22.94
C TYR A 338 20.53 1.06 -22.80
N ILE A 339 19.81 0.97 -23.91
CA ILE A 339 18.35 1.01 -23.94
C ILE A 339 17.86 -0.38 -24.29
N LEU A 340 17.31 -1.07 -23.30
CA LEU A 340 16.75 -2.41 -23.44
C LEU A 340 15.23 -2.29 -23.51
N TYR A 341 14.63 -2.75 -24.59
CA TYR A 341 13.19 -2.57 -24.81
C TYR A 341 12.56 -3.70 -25.62
N GLY A 342 11.24 -3.80 -25.55
CA GLY A 342 10.45 -4.73 -26.35
C GLY A 342 9.87 -5.88 -25.54
N ILE A 343 8.68 -6.33 -25.94
CA ILE A 343 7.97 -7.50 -25.40
C ILE A 343 7.31 -8.30 -26.52
N GLU A 344 7.23 -9.62 -26.40
CA GLU A 344 6.58 -10.45 -27.41
C GLU A 344 5.06 -10.18 -27.50
N GLY A 345 4.54 -10.21 -28.72
CA GLY A 345 3.12 -10.13 -29.05
C GLY A 345 2.56 -8.70 -29.15
N ASN A 346 2.74 -7.86 -28.12
CA ASN A 346 2.11 -6.53 -28.01
C ASN A 346 3.14 -5.39 -28.03
N ASP A 347 4.03 -5.46 -29.02
CA ASP A 347 5.21 -4.60 -29.16
C ASP A 347 4.94 -3.29 -29.91
N GLU A 348 3.84 -2.62 -29.58
CA GLU A 348 3.48 -1.38 -30.26
C GLU A 348 4.36 -0.23 -29.77
N HIS A 349 5.21 0.32 -30.63
CA HIS A 349 6.03 1.49 -30.33
C HIS A 349 5.54 2.75 -31.02
N HIS A 350 5.85 3.91 -30.45
CA HIS A 350 5.59 5.17 -31.12
C HIS A 350 6.66 5.41 -32.19
N ARG A 351 6.30 5.17 -33.46
CA ARG A 351 7.21 5.20 -34.62
C ARG A 351 8.14 6.41 -34.69
N LYS A 352 7.70 7.61 -34.30
CA LYS A 352 8.58 8.80 -34.29
C LYS A 352 9.62 8.75 -33.18
N ALA A 353 9.25 8.24 -32.00
CA ALA A 353 10.17 8.11 -30.88
C ALA A 353 11.23 7.05 -31.17
N GLU A 354 10.81 5.90 -31.69
CA GLU A 354 11.69 4.83 -32.14
C GLU A 354 12.71 5.32 -33.18
N LYS A 355 12.25 6.03 -34.23
CA LYS A 355 13.15 6.63 -35.23
C LYS A 355 14.20 7.59 -34.66
N GLU A 356 13.86 8.35 -33.61
CA GLU A 356 14.84 9.21 -32.93
C GLU A 356 15.85 8.39 -32.14
N MET A 357 15.44 7.30 -31.50
CA MET A 357 16.36 6.39 -30.79
C MET A 357 17.28 5.67 -31.78
N GLU A 358 16.75 5.20 -32.91
CA GLU A 358 17.56 4.63 -34.01
C GLU A 358 18.52 5.68 -34.60
N ARG A 359 18.11 6.95 -34.66
CA ARG A 359 19.00 8.05 -35.08
C ARG A 359 20.15 8.20 -34.10
N LEU A 360 19.89 8.21 -32.80
CA LEU A 360 20.95 8.26 -31.78
C LEU A 360 21.89 7.06 -31.88
N GLN A 361 21.37 5.85 -32.11
CA GLN A 361 22.20 4.65 -32.33
C GLN A 361 23.12 4.78 -33.55
N ARG A 362 22.65 5.40 -34.64
CA ARG A 362 23.47 5.63 -35.84
C ARG A 362 24.51 6.72 -35.68
N GLU A 363 24.20 7.76 -34.91
CA GLU A 363 25.07 8.94 -34.77
C GLU A 363 26.11 8.81 -33.66
N TYR A 364 25.82 8.02 -32.62
CA TYR A 364 26.67 7.92 -31.43
C TYR A 364 26.99 6.45 -31.13
N GLU A 365 28.26 6.09 -31.23
CA GLU A 365 28.76 4.74 -30.91
C GLU A 365 28.44 4.33 -29.46
N GLY A 366 28.36 5.30 -28.55
CA GLY A 366 27.98 5.06 -27.16
C GLY A 366 26.50 4.75 -26.95
N PHE A 367 25.64 4.75 -27.97
CA PHE A 367 24.20 4.52 -27.81
C PHE A 367 23.79 3.12 -28.27
N ASN A 368 23.55 2.23 -27.32
CA ASN A 368 23.19 0.83 -27.56
C ASN A 368 21.68 0.67 -27.42
N LEU A 369 20.96 0.66 -28.55
CA LEU A 369 19.53 0.37 -28.60
C LEU A 369 19.34 -1.11 -28.92
N ILE A 370 18.80 -1.87 -27.95
CA ILE A 370 18.68 -3.33 -28.02
C ILE A 370 17.20 -3.70 -27.89
N HIS A 371 16.64 -4.16 -29.01
CA HIS A 371 15.31 -4.76 -29.03
C HIS A 371 15.40 -6.20 -28.51
N LEU A 372 14.93 -6.43 -27.29
CA LEU A 372 15.12 -7.68 -26.55
C LEU A 372 14.52 -8.90 -27.24
N PRO A 373 13.26 -8.88 -27.75
CA PRO A 373 12.72 -10.02 -28.50
C PRO A 373 13.63 -10.45 -29.66
N THR A 374 14.04 -9.49 -30.51
CA THR A 374 14.95 -9.79 -31.64
C THR A 374 16.34 -10.21 -31.18
N HIS A 375 16.85 -9.64 -30.08
CA HIS A 375 18.13 -10.04 -29.49
C HIS A 375 18.10 -11.51 -29.03
N PHE A 376 17.06 -11.91 -28.31
CA PHE A 376 16.89 -13.28 -27.83
C PHE A 376 16.73 -14.28 -28.98
N GLU A 377 15.95 -13.93 -30.01
CA GLU A 377 15.87 -14.71 -31.26
C GLU A 377 17.25 -14.90 -31.91
N ASN A 378 18.06 -13.84 -31.98
CA ASN A 378 19.39 -13.87 -32.62
C ASN A 378 20.41 -14.73 -31.87
N ILE A 379 20.35 -14.77 -30.54
CA ILE A 379 21.25 -15.62 -29.73
C ILE A 379 20.69 -17.05 -29.55
N GLY A 380 19.52 -17.34 -30.12
CA GLY A 380 18.86 -18.64 -30.04
C GLY A 380 18.22 -18.93 -28.67
N ASN A 381 17.98 -17.90 -27.87
CA ASN A 381 17.33 -18.01 -26.57
C ASN A 381 15.82 -17.83 -26.71
N TYR A 382 15.13 -18.90 -27.12
CA TYR A 382 13.67 -18.90 -27.30
C TYR A 382 12.87 -18.99 -25.99
N GLN A 383 13.55 -19.00 -24.83
CA GLN A 383 12.89 -18.98 -23.52
C GLN A 383 12.55 -17.56 -23.07
N MET A 384 13.26 -16.56 -23.60
CA MET A 384 13.09 -15.15 -23.25
C MET A 384 12.39 -14.40 -24.38
N THR A 385 11.39 -13.60 -24.01
CA THR A 385 10.46 -13.01 -24.98
C THR A 385 10.42 -11.48 -24.90
N GLY A 386 11.32 -10.87 -24.12
CA GLY A 386 11.41 -9.42 -23.92
C GLY A 386 11.48 -9.05 -22.44
N THR A 387 11.06 -7.83 -22.09
CA THR A 387 11.03 -7.40 -20.68
C THR A 387 9.80 -6.56 -20.30
N HIS A 388 9.19 -6.88 -19.17
CA HIS A 388 8.27 -5.97 -18.47
C HIS A 388 8.93 -5.20 -17.34
N ARG A 389 10.22 -5.41 -17.10
CA ARG A 389 10.94 -4.71 -16.04
C ARG A 389 11.07 -3.23 -16.39
N LYS A 390 11.09 -2.43 -15.34
CA LYS A 390 11.40 -1.01 -15.42
C LYS A 390 12.58 -0.78 -14.51
N LEU A 391 13.72 -0.56 -15.11
CA LEU A 391 14.98 -0.42 -14.41
C LEU A 391 15.78 0.72 -15.02
N VAL A 392 16.32 1.58 -14.17
CA VAL A 392 17.36 2.54 -14.55
C VAL A 392 18.57 2.27 -13.69
N ILE A 393 19.74 2.06 -14.28
CA ILE A 393 21.01 2.00 -13.55
C ILE A 393 21.84 3.19 -14.00
N LYS A 394 22.23 4.07 -13.06
CA LYS A 394 23.03 5.26 -13.36
C LYS A 394 24.44 5.10 -12.78
N ASP A 395 25.42 5.13 -13.68
CA ASP A 395 26.84 5.05 -13.36
C ASP A 395 27.11 3.91 -12.37
N ASP A 396 27.93 4.16 -11.36
CA ASP A 396 28.16 3.26 -10.22
C ASP A 396 27.49 3.84 -8.96
N GLU A 397 26.50 4.73 -9.13
CA GLU A 397 25.89 5.54 -8.06
C GLU A 397 24.61 4.90 -7.52
N PHE A 398 23.62 4.60 -8.37
CA PHE A 398 22.35 4.00 -7.95
C PHE A 398 21.62 3.29 -9.08
N PHE A 399 20.62 2.48 -8.73
CA PHE A 399 19.58 2.05 -9.65
C PHE A 399 18.19 2.29 -9.08
N ILE A 400 17.22 2.46 -9.99
CA ILE A 400 15.80 2.63 -9.69
C ILE A 400 15.05 1.47 -10.32
N GLN A 401 14.23 0.77 -9.54
CA GLN A 401 13.35 -0.28 -10.03
C GLN A 401 11.95 -0.14 -9.42
N GLY A 402 10.91 -0.47 -10.18
CA GLY A 402 9.53 -0.35 -9.71
C GLY A 402 8.50 -0.50 -10.82
N SER A 403 7.31 0.07 -10.59
CA SER A 403 6.20 0.04 -11.56
C SER A 403 6.21 1.21 -12.56
N PHE A 404 7.10 2.18 -12.41
CA PHE A 404 7.19 3.36 -13.26
C PHE A 404 7.76 3.08 -14.66
N ASN A 405 7.02 3.40 -15.71
CA ASN A 405 7.51 3.22 -17.09
C ASN A 405 8.33 4.43 -17.59
N PHE A 406 9.66 4.31 -17.54
CA PHE A 406 10.59 5.40 -17.87
C PHE A 406 10.42 6.00 -19.28
N LEU A 407 10.18 5.19 -20.30
CA LEU A 407 10.11 5.63 -21.71
C LEU A 407 8.68 5.76 -22.26
N SER A 408 7.65 5.47 -21.46
CA SER A 408 6.25 5.57 -21.90
C SER A 408 5.36 6.48 -21.04
N PHE A 409 5.78 6.85 -19.83
CA PHE A 409 4.98 7.70 -18.96
C PHE A 409 4.87 9.15 -19.46
N ASN A 410 3.66 9.58 -19.84
CA ASN A 410 3.38 10.90 -20.44
C ASN A 410 2.43 11.79 -19.61
N LYS A 411 2.24 11.50 -18.32
CA LYS A 411 1.35 12.31 -17.47
C LYS A 411 2.10 13.51 -16.89
N LYS A 412 1.35 14.56 -16.57
CA LYS A 412 1.83 15.79 -15.90
C LYS A 412 1.30 15.88 -14.48
N GLU A 413 2.04 16.55 -13.61
CA GLU A 413 1.65 16.81 -12.23
C GLU A 413 0.25 17.44 -12.16
N GLY A 414 -0.62 16.90 -11.29
CA GLY A 414 -2.04 17.27 -11.20
C GLY A 414 -3.00 16.45 -12.07
N GLN A 415 -2.51 15.55 -12.93
CA GLN A 415 -3.37 14.58 -13.63
C GLN A 415 -3.62 13.34 -12.77
N LYS A 416 -4.76 12.67 -12.98
CA LYS A 416 -5.04 11.38 -12.34
C LYS A 416 -4.03 10.34 -12.85
N VAL A 417 -3.27 9.78 -11.92
CA VAL A 417 -2.27 8.74 -12.16
C VAL A 417 -2.52 7.55 -11.24
N ALA A 418 -2.09 6.36 -11.64
CA ALA A 418 -2.05 5.22 -10.73
C ALA A 418 -1.06 5.51 -9.59
N ASN A 419 -1.30 4.95 -8.40
CA ASN A 419 -0.36 5.06 -7.30
C ASN A 419 0.81 4.11 -7.54
N GLU A 420 1.83 4.60 -8.24
CA GLU A 420 3.08 3.88 -8.54
C GLU A 420 4.17 4.27 -7.54
N GLU A 421 4.98 3.28 -7.17
CA GLU A 421 6.14 3.45 -6.27
C GLU A 421 7.35 2.80 -6.92
N SER A 422 8.52 3.41 -6.73
CA SER A 422 9.81 2.87 -7.14
C SER A 422 10.79 2.89 -5.97
N ILE A 423 11.76 1.99 -6.00
CA ILE A 423 12.82 1.93 -5.00
C ILE A 423 14.12 2.36 -5.66
N LEU A 424 14.78 3.35 -5.07
CA LEU A 424 16.14 3.74 -5.38
C LEU A 424 17.10 3.02 -4.44
N ILE A 425 18.15 2.42 -5.01
CA ILE A 425 19.14 1.63 -4.28
C ILE A 425 20.53 2.10 -4.67
N SER A 426 21.35 2.49 -3.69
CA SER A 426 22.70 3.06 -3.89
C SER A 426 23.85 2.09 -3.55
N LYS A 427 23.57 0.80 -3.42
CA LYS A 427 24.58 -0.25 -3.13
C LYS A 427 24.53 -1.38 -4.14
N ASN A 428 25.65 -2.10 -4.28
CA ASN A 428 25.82 -3.24 -5.18
C ASN A 428 25.53 -2.91 -6.66
N ILE A 429 25.86 -1.69 -7.10
CA ILE A 429 25.54 -1.20 -8.44
C ILE A 429 26.30 -1.99 -9.51
N ASP A 430 27.58 -2.28 -9.29
CA ASP A 430 28.38 -3.12 -10.20
C ASP A 430 27.81 -4.52 -10.35
N ASN A 431 27.32 -5.11 -9.25
CA ASN A 431 26.66 -6.42 -9.31
C ASN A 431 25.37 -6.34 -10.11
N LYS A 432 24.59 -5.25 -9.99
CA LYS A 432 23.37 -5.05 -10.76
C LYS A 432 23.66 -4.86 -12.26
N TRP A 433 24.73 -4.14 -12.61
CA TRP A 433 25.22 -4.07 -13.99
C TRP A 433 25.56 -5.45 -14.54
N ASN A 434 26.42 -6.19 -13.82
CA ASN A 434 26.86 -7.51 -14.27
C ASN A 434 25.67 -8.48 -14.39
N SER A 435 24.75 -8.48 -13.42
CA SER A 435 23.59 -9.37 -13.45
C SER A 435 22.71 -9.13 -14.67
N VAL A 436 22.43 -7.87 -15.04
CA VAL A 436 21.58 -7.57 -16.20
C VAL A 436 22.27 -7.99 -17.51
N PHE A 437 23.58 -7.78 -17.61
CA PHE A 437 24.33 -8.16 -18.81
C PHE A 437 24.47 -9.68 -18.95
N GLU A 438 24.69 -10.39 -17.84
CA GLU A 438 24.73 -11.84 -17.80
C GLU A 438 23.35 -12.44 -18.10
N GLU A 439 22.29 -11.94 -17.47
CA GLU A 439 20.92 -12.42 -17.65
C GLU A 439 20.45 -12.30 -19.10
N TYR A 440 20.80 -11.21 -19.79
CA TYR A 440 20.40 -11.00 -21.19
C TYR A 440 21.48 -11.38 -22.19
N GLU A 441 22.57 -12.01 -21.74
CA GLU A 441 23.72 -12.36 -22.59
C GLU A 441 24.20 -11.19 -23.46
N ILE A 442 24.10 -9.97 -22.92
CA ILE A 442 24.52 -8.76 -23.60
C ILE A 442 26.03 -8.74 -23.52
N ARG A 443 26.68 -8.97 -24.67
CA ARG A 443 28.14 -8.82 -24.76
C ARG A 443 28.50 -7.41 -24.33
N LYS A 444 29.41 -7.29 -23.36
CA LYS A 444 30.06 -6.02 -23.04
C LYS A 444 30.82 -5.56 -24.29
N TYR A 445 30.18 -4.80 -25.15
CA TYR A 445 30.87 -4.09 -26.22
C TYR A 445 31.73 -3.03 -25.56
N GLY A 446 33.05 -3.24 -25.55
CA GLY A 446 34.02 -2.29 -25.02
C GLY A 446 35.11 -2.92 -24.15
N GLY A 447 36.00 -3.65 -24.80
CA GLY A 447 37.37 -3.96 -24.40
C GLY A 447 38.19 -4.09 -25.67
#